data_AF-A0A2T5I4G2-F1
#
_entry.id   AF-A0A2T5I4G2-F1
#
_cell.length_a   1.000
_cell.length_b   1.000
_cell.length_c   1.000
_cell.angle_alpha   90.00
_cell.angle_beta   90.00
_cell.angle_gamma   90.00
#
_symmetry.space_group_name_H-M   'P 1'
#
loop_
_entity.id
_entity.type
_entity.pdbx_description
1 polymer ?
#
loop_
_entity_poly.entity_id
_entity_poly.type
_entity_poly.pdbx_seq_one_letter_code
_entity_poly.pdbx_strand_id
1 'polypeptide(L)'
;MIGKILEASFHQPEHQREADAFCAKIIEAIRNHKVFAWDLDKTINALTKTFPLTVLDVLVEQAMDDYGLTIFQDMRSVNRSCPLDIVSDELLISWAARKPNSRYTCLARVVKFLNQGDEDDVGNWSASAEKLIEVAPEPSKVLDVFLNRFGCQGRGSSLAATLVSRIPLIESLVQHSNSEIATWAERNAPSYAAMIERQRATETAEDRARDEKFE
;
A
#
# COMPACT_ATOMS: atom_id res chain seq x y z
N MET A 1 -1.78 -4.59 -25.54
CA MET A 1 -2.28 -5.68 -26.42
C MET A 1 -2.47 -6.97 -25.62
N ILE A 2 -1.49 -7.40 -24.81
CA ILE A 2 -1.60 -8.60 -23.93
C ILE A 2 -2.78 -8.56 -22.95
N GLY A 3 -3.05 -7.42 -22.28
CA GLY A 3 -4.19 -7.33 -21.35
C GLY A 3 -5.55 -7.68 -21.99
N LYS A 4 -5.76 -7.33 -23.27
CA LYS A 4 -6.99 -7.68 -24.02
C LYS A 4 -7.05 -9.15 -24.45
N ILE A 5 -5.90 -9.84 -24.49
CA ILE A 5 -5.77 -11.26 -24.81
C ILE A 5 -5.90 -12.12 -23.54
N LEU A 6 -5.62 -11.55 -22.36
CA LEU A 6 -5.90 -12.18 -21.06
C LEU A 6 -7.37 -11.98 -20.62
N GLU A 7 -7.93 -10.79 -20.75
CA GLU A 7 -9.36 -10.72 -21.11
C GLU A 7 -9.56 -11.53 -22.42
N ALA A 8 -10.69 -11.83 -23.01
CA ALA A 8 -10.81 -12.86 -24.07
C ALA A 8 -10.36 -14.31 -23.72
N SER A 9 -9.13 -14.59 -23.23
CA SER A 9 -8.63 -15.99 -23.05
C SER A 9 -8.68 -16.52 -21.62
N PHE A 10 -8.66 -15.65 -20.61
CA PHE A 10 -8.66 -15.99 -19.18
C PHE A 10 -9.94 -15.48 -18.54
N HIS A 11 -11.01 -16.26 -18.70
CA HIS A 11 -12.36 -15.93 -18.21
C HIS A 11 -13.04 -17.04 -17.42
N GLN A 12 -12.50 -18.26 -17.46
CA GLN A 12 -13.11 -19.41 -16.83
C GLN A 12 -12.30 -19.83 -15.59
N PRO A 13 -12.96 -20.19 -14.47
CA PRO A 13 -12.30 -20.62 -13.23
C PRO A 13 -11.36 -21.81 -13.39
N GLU A 14 -11.53 -22.62 -14.44
CA GLU A 14 -10.68 -23.76 -14.78
C GLU A 14 -9.23 -23.39 -15.14
N HIS A 15 -8.96 -22.12 -15.45
CA HIS A 15 -7.61 -21.63 -15.78
C HIS A 15 -6.79 -21.15 -14.56
N GLN A 16 -7.17 -21.56 -13.34
CA GLN A 16 -6.52 -21.08 -12.12
C GLN A 16 -5.02 -21.44 -12.07
N ARG A 17 -4.64 -22.64 -12.50
CA ARG A 17 -3.23 -23.06 -12.52
C ARG A 17 -2.40 -22.22 -13.50
N GLU A 18 -2.99 -21.91 -14.64
CA GLU A 18 -2.38 -21.07 -15.67
C GLU A 18 -2.25 -19.63 -15.18
N ALA A 19 -3.24 -19.12 -14.44
CA ALA A 19 -3.20 -17.80 -13.80
C ALA A 19 -2.09 -17.73 -12.73
N ASP A 20 -1.97 -18.77 -11.89
CA ASP A 20 -0.90 -18.87 -10.88
C ASP A 20 0.49 -18.88 -11.55
N ALA A 21 0.66 -19.72 -12.58
CA ALA A 21 1.91 -19.81 -13.34
C ALA A 21 2.25 -18.49 -14.06
N PHE A 22 1.24 -17.78 -14.55
CA PHE A 22 1.44 -16.48 -15.18
C PHE A 22 1.82 -15.40 -14.17
N CYS A 23 1.18 -15.36 -12.99
CA CYS A 23 1.57 -14.44 -11.90
C CYS A 23 3.01 -14.70 -11.43
N ALA A 24 3.41 -15.96 -11.31
CA ALA A 24 4.79 -16.32 -10.97
C ALA A 24 5.81 -15.79 -12.01
N LYS A 25 5.48 -15.91 -13.31
CA LYS A 25 6.31 -15.35 -14.39
C LYS A 25 6.39 -13.82 -14.35
N ILE A 26 5.32 -13.14 -13.96
CA ILE A 26 5.34 -11.69 -13.75
C ILE A 26 6.35 -11.32 -12.66
N ILE A 27 6.29 -11.99 -11.51
CA ILE A 27 7.24 -11.76 -10.41
C ILE A 27 8.69 -11.99 -10.88
N GLU A 28 8.93 -13.10 -11.57
CA GLU A 28 10.26 -13.43 -12.11
C GLU A 28 10.76 -12.36 -13.11
N ALA A 29 9.90 -11.87 -14.00
CA ALA A 29 10.26 -10.86 -14.99
C ALA A 29 10.60 -9.51 -14.34
N ILE A 30 9.83 -9.10 -13.32
CA ILE A 30 10.08 -7.87 -12.55
C ILE A 30 11.40 -7.99 -11.77
N ARG A 31 11.63 -9.10 -11.05
CA ARG A 31 12.87 -9.35 -10.30
C ARG A 31 14.12 -9.34 -11.19
N ASN A 32 13.99 -9.82 -12.41
CA ASN A 32 15.07 -9.80 -13.41
C ASN A 32 15.16 -8.48 -14.19
N HIS A 33 14.45 -7.43 -13.78
CA HIS A 33 14.41 -6.13 -14.44
C HIS A 33 14.08 -6.18 -15.95
N LYS A 34 13.32 -7.20 -16.38
CA LYS A 34 12.92 -7.37 -17.79
C LYS A 34 11.71 -6.52 -18.16
N VAL A 35 10.86 -6.21 -17.18
CA VAL A 35 9.64 -5.41 -17.30
C VAL A 35 9.44 -4.61 -16.01
N PHE A 36 8.81 -3.45 -16.11
CA PHE A 36 8.39 -2.69 -14.94
C PHE A 36 6.93 -2.98 -14.59
N ALA A 37 6.57 -2.79 -13.32
CA ALA A 37 5.20 -3.01 -12.85
C ALA A 37 4.18 -2.16 -13.62
N TRP A 38 4.49 -0.89 -13.89
CA TRP A 38 3.59 0.01 -14.63
C TRP A 38 3.36 -0.42 -16.09
N ASP A 39 4.27 -1.17 -16.71
CA ASP A 39 4.08 -1.70 -18.08
C ASP A 39 3.03 -2.82 -18.12
N LEU A 40 2.73 -3.39 -16.95
CA LEU A 40 1.80 -4.51 -16.76
C LEU A 40 0.47 -4.08 -16.12
N ASP A 41 0.19 -2.78 -16.04
CA ASP A 41 -1.01 -2.22 -15.41
C ASP A 41 -2.31 -2.90 -15.87
N LYS A 42 -2.53 -2.98 -17.18
CA LYS A 42 -3.73 -3.57 -17.80
C LYS A 42 -3.79 -5.06 -17.56
N THR A 43 -2.64 -5.72 -17.57
CA THR A 43 -2.51 -7.16 -17.36
C THR A 43 -2.87 -7.53 -15.92
N ILE A 44 -2.31 -6.83 -14.94
CA ILE A 44 -2.57 -7.09 -13.52
C ILE A 44 -4.01 -6.68 -13.16
N ASN A 45 -4.55 -5.61 -13.76
CA ASN A 45 -5.98 -5.26 -13.61
C ASN A 45 -6.90 -6.39 -14.11
N ALA A 46 -6.64 -6.93 -15.30
CA ALA A 46 -7.41 -8.04 -15.86
C ALA A 46 -7.32 -9.30 -14.97
N LEU A 47 -6.12 -9.64 -14.50
CA LEU A 47 -5.92 -10.77 -13.57
C LEU A 47 -6.64 -10.55 -12.25
N THR A 48 -6.62 -9.34 -11.70
CA THR A 48 -7.28 -9.04 -10.43
C THR A 48 -8.80 -9.14 -10.56
N LYS A 49 -9.35 -8.76 -11.72
CA LYS A 49 -10.78 -8.87 -12.02
C LYS A 49 -11.23 -10.32 -12.18
N THR A 50 -10.44 -11.16 -12.85
CA THR A 50 -10.84 -12.55 -13.13
C THR A 50 -10.43 -13.53 -12.01
N PHE A 51 -9.21 -13.38 -11.46
CA PHE A 51 -8.61 -14.29 -10.48
C PHE A 51 -8.08 -13.54 -9.25
N PRO A 52 -8.95 -12.87 -8.47
CA PRO A 52 -8.52 -12.06 -7.33
C PRO A 52 -7.75 -12.88 -6.29
N LEU A 53 -8.15 -14.12 -6.02
CA LEU A 53 -7.46 -14.98 -5.05
C LEU A 53 -6.04 -15.36 -5.50
N THR A 54 -5.84 -15.67 -6.78
CA THR A 54 -4.51 -15.93 -7.36
C THR A 54 -3.62 -14.69 -7.23
N VAL A 55 -4.15 -13.51 -7.54
CA VAL A 55 -3.40 -12.25 -7.36
C VAL A 55 -3.00 -12.05 -5.90
N LEU A 56 -3.91 -12.29 -4.95
CA LEU A 56 -3.60 -12.17 -3.53
C LEU A 56 -2.57 -13.22 -3.07
N ASP A 57 -2.76 -14.48 -3.43
CA ASP A 57 -1.88 -15.58 -3.02
C ASP A 57 -0.48 -15.47 -3.64
N VAL A 58 -0.36 -14.97 -4.87
CA VAL A 58 0.93 -14.91 -5.60
C VAL A 58 1.53 -13.51 -5.54
N LEU A 59 0.82 -12.49 -6.04
CA LEU A 59 1.37 -11.14 -6.16
C LEU A 59 1.39 -10.37 -4.84
N VAL A 60 0.53 -10.69 -3.87
CA VAL A 60 0.51 -10.01 -2.57
C VAL A 60 1.26 -10.81 -1.50
N GLU A 61 1.04 -12.12 -1.40
CA GLU A 61 1.69 -12.94 -0.37
C GLU A 61 3.09 -13.45 -0.76
N GLN A 62 3.31 -13.89 -2.02
CA GLN A 62 4.60 -14.49 -2.42
C GLN A 62 5.60 -13.51 -3.02
N ALA A 63 5.14 -12.37 -3.54
CA ALA A 63 6.04 -11.29 -4.01
C ALA A 63 6.75 -10.57 -2.85
N MET A 64 6.61 -11.06 -1.61
CA MET A 64 7.14 -10.48 -0.38
C MET A 64 8.65 -10.74 -0.22
N ASP A 65 9.45 -10.20 -1.13
CA ASP A 65 10.86 -9.86 -0.94
C ASP A 65 11.06 -8.35 -1.20
N ASP A 66 12.30 -7.86 -1.33
CA ASP A 66 12.68 -6.43 -1.44
C ASP A 66 11.89 -5.60 -2.51
N TYR A 67 11.07 -6.27 -3.32
CA TYR A 67 10.28 -5.75 -4.44
C TYR A 67 8.74 -5.85 -4.24
N GLY A 68 8.23 -6.49 -3.18
CA GLY A 68 6.78 -6.71 -2.99
C GLY A 68 5.98 -5.44 -2.67
N LEU A 69 6.61 -4.52 -1.95
CA LEU A 69 6.09 -3.16 -1.78
C LEU A 69 6.06 -2.42 -3.12
N THR A 70 7.03 -2.65 -4.02
CA THR A 70 7.20 -1.83 -5.23
C THR A 70 6.11 -2.07 -6.27
N ILE A 71 5.64 -3.29 -6.53
CA ILE A 71 4.66 -3.52 -7.63
C ILE A 71 3.40 -2.66 -7.46
N PHE A 72 2.72 -2.79 -6.32
CA PHE A 72 1.46 -2.08 -6.08
C PHE A 72 1.68 -0.61 -5.68
N GLN A 73 2.82 -0.26 -5.05
CA GLN A 73 3.16 1.14 -4.80
C GLN A 73 3.51 1.89 -6.09
N ASP A 74 4.30 1.29 -6.98
CA ASP A 74 4.66 1.85 -8.28
C ASP A 74 3.41 2.10 -9.11
N MET A 75 2.52 1.10 -9.21
CA MET A 75 1.23 1.26 -9.89
C MET A 75 0.39 2.39 -9.30
N ARG A 76 0.29 2.45 -7.97
CA ARG A 76 -0.45 3.52 -7.29
C ARG A 76 0.18 4.90 -7.53
N SER A 77 1.51 4.98 -7.63
CA SER A 77 2.23 6.23 -7.89
C SER A 77 2.01 6.76 -9.31
N VAL A 78 1.91 5.88 -10.31
CA VAL A 78 1.76 6.25 -11.72
C VAL A 78 0.28 6.51 -12.07
N ASN A 79 -0.61 5.60 -11.67
CA ASN A 79 -2.00 5.60 -12.13
C ASN A 79 -2.99 6.17 -11.10
N ARG A 80 -2.51 6.61 -9.93
CA ARG A 80 -3.33 6.98 -8.75
C ARG A 80 -4.36 5.93 -8.32
N SER A 81 -4.27 4.71 -8.86
CA SER A 81 -5.16 3.58 -8.64
C SER A 81 -4.33 2.32 -8.49
N CYS A 82 -4.81 1.40 -7.66
CA CYS A 82 -4.23 0.08 -7.49
C CYS A 82 -5.20 -0.96 -8.04
N PRO A 83 -4.72 -2.02 -8.73
CA PRO A 83 -5.57 -3.11 -9.16
C PRO A 83 -6.40 -3.75 -8.05
N LEU A 84 -5.93 -3.71 -6.80
CA LEU A 84 -6.68 -4.25 -5.66
C LEU A 84 -7.86 -3.37 -5.24
N ASP A 85 -7.95 -2.11 -5.70
CA ASP A 85 -9.04 -1.21 -5.34
C ASP A 85 -10.40 -1.69 -5.94
N ILE A 86 -10.41 -2.64 -6.90
CA ILE A 86 -11.64 -3.29 -7.41
C ILE A 86 -12.07 -4.53 -6.61
N VAL A 87 -11.24 -5.01 -5.68
CA VAL A 87 -11.53 -6.19 -4.87
C VAL A 87 -12.33 -5.75 -3.64
N SER A 88 -13.44 -6.43 -3.34
CA SER A 88 -14.26 -6.08 -2.19
C SER A 88 -13.50 -6.28 -0.87
N ASP A 89 -13.74 -5.39 0.09
CA ASP A 89 -13.15 -5.51 1.44
C ASP A 89 -13.51 -6.85 2.10
N GLU A 90 -14.71 -7.39 1.85
CA GLU A 90 -15.11 -8.71 2.33
C GLU A 90 -14.19 -9.83 1.80
N LEU A 91 -13.85 -9.80 0.51
CA LEU A 91 -12.93 -10.78 -0.07
C LEU A 91 -11.53 -10.62 0.50
N LEU A 92 -11.03 -9.38 0.62
CA LEU A 92 -9.70 -9.10 1.20
C LEU A 92 -9.61 -9.62 2.64
N ILE A 93 -10.58 -9.29 3.50
CA ILE A 93 -10.59 -9.72 4.90
C ILE A 93 -10.75 -11.23 5.02
N SER A 94 -11.64 -11.85 4.24
CA SER A 94 -11.81 -13.32 4.26
C SER A 94 -10.55 -14.06 3.80
N TRP A 95 -9.81 -13.50 2.84
CA TRP A 95 -8.53 -14.03 2.41
C TRP A 95 -7.46 -13.92 3.50
N ALA A 96 -7.43 -12.78 4.21
CA ALA A 96 -6.48 -12.55 5.29
C ALA A 96 -6.74 -13.46 6.50
N ALA A 97 -8.01 -13.67 6.85
CA ALA A 97 -8.44 -14.55 7.94
C ALA A 97 -7.99 -16.01 7.77
N ARG A 98 -7.66 -16.46 6.54
CA ARG A 98 -7.13 -17.82 6.29
C ARG A 98 -5.71 -18.02 6.81
N LYS A 99 -4.91 -16.96 6.92
CA LYS A 99 -3.56 -16.97 7.52
C LYS A 99 -3.35 -15.69 8.34
N PRO A 100 -4.00 -15.60 9.52
CA PRO A 100 -4.12 -14.35 10.27
C PRO A 100 -2.78 -13.73 10.69
N ASN A 101 -1.77 -14.57 10.92
CA ASN A 101 -0.45 -14.13 11.40
C ASN A 101 0.38 -13.39 10.34
N SER A 102 0.03 -13.48 9.05
CA SER A 102 0.83 -12.89 7.96
C SER A 102 0.01 -12.06 6.97
N ARG A 103 -1.21 -12.48 6.64
CA ARG A 103 -1.92 -11.86 5.51
C ARG A 103 -2.51 -10.49 5.81
N TYR A 104 -2.80 -10.18 7.07
CA TYR A 104 -3.21 -8.83 7.47
C TYR A 104 -2.11 -7.81 7.21
N THR A 105 -0.87 -8.13 7.58
CA THR A 105 0.28 -7.25 7.28
C THR A 105 0.60 -7.22 5.78
N CYS A 106 0.33 -8.29 5.03
CA CYS A 106 0.42 -8.27 3.57
C CYS A 106 -0.58 -7.27 2.96
N LEU A 107 -1.86 -7.31 3.38
CA LEU A 107 -2.86 -6.35 2.92
C LEU A 107 -2.48 -4.92 3.29
N ALA A 108 -2.00 -4.69 4.50
CA ALA A 108 -1.59 -3.38 4.99
C ALA A 108 -0.51 -2.72 4.11
N ARG A 109 0.26 -3.50 3.33
CA ARG A 109 1.26 -2.98 2.38
C ARG A 109 0.66 -2.42 1.10
N VAL A 110 -0.49 -2.93 0.67
CA VAL A 110 -1.02 -2.73 -0.68
C VAL A 110 -2.35 -1.98 -0.72
N VAL A 111 -3.17 -2.11 0.33
CA VAL A 111 -4.45 -1.39 0.41
C VAL A 111 -4.24 0.12 0.45
N LYS A 112 -5.18 0.86 -0.11
CA LYS A 112 -5.22 2.32 0.05
C LYS A 112 -5.48 2.61 1.53
N PHE A 113 -4.67 3.46 2.17
CA PHE A 113 -4.83 3.79 3.60
C PHE A 113 -5.40 5.18 3.84
N LEU A 114 -5.48 6.00 2.80
CA LEU A 114 -5.94 7.38 2.87
C LEU A 114 -7.22 7.52 2.10
N ASN A 115 -8.17 8.26 2.64
CA ASN A 115 -9.23 8.81 1.83
C ASN A 115 -8.67 9.90 0.89
N GLN A 116 -9.16 9.94 -0.34
CA GLN A 116 -8.84 11.02 -1.31
C GLN A 116 -10.14 11.73 -1.73
N GLY A 117 -11.13 11.75 -0.85
CA GLY A 117 -12.44 12.37 -1.05
C GLY A 117 -12.37 13.90 -1.06
N ASP A 118 -13.56 14.53 -1.03
CA ASP A 118 -13.76 15.97 -1.01
C ASP A 118 -12.97 16.66 0.12
N GLU A 119 -12.81 18.00 0.06
CA GLU A 119 -11.93 18.81 0.91
C GLU A 119 -12.02 18.52 2.43
N ASP A 120 -13.16 18.03 2.91
CA ASP A 120 -13.42 17.68 4.32
C ASP A 120 -12.87 16.30 4.77
N ASP A 121 -12.49 15.43 3.83
CA ASP A 121 -12.07 14.03 4.10
C ASP A 121 -10.56 13.80 3.93
N VAL A 122 -9.82 14.87 3.65
CA VAL A 122 -8.37 14.83 3.44
C VAL A 122 -7.68 14.58 4.80
N GLY A 123 -7.03 13.42 4.91
CA GLY A 123 -6.26 13.05 6.11
C GLY A 123 -6.92 11.97 6.98
N ASN A 124 -8.09 11.45 6.57
CA ASN A 124 -8.75 10.33 7.23
C ASN A 124 -8.29 8.97 6.69
N TRP A 125 -8.44 7.95 7.52
CA TRP A 125 -8.24 6.56 7.11
C TRP A 125 -9.23 6.19 6.00
N SER A 126 -8.82 5.31 5.09
CA SER A 126 -9.77 4.70 4.15
C SER A 126 -10.61 3.64 4.87
N ALA A 127 -11.84 3.39 4.38
CA ALA A 127 -12.69 2.33 4.90
C ALA A 127 -11.99 0.94 4.92
N SER A 128 -11.23 0.61 3.88
CA SER A 128 -10.46 -0.64 3.81
C SER A 128 -9.37 -0.72 4.88
N ALA A 129 -8.69 0.40 5.18
CA ALA A 129 -7.65 0.43 6.21
C ALA A 129 -8.23 0.39 7.62
N GLU A 130 -9.30 1.14 7.90
CA GLU A 130 -10.02 1.07 9.17
C GLU A 130 -10.48 -0.36 9.45
N LYS A 131 -11.15 -0.97 8.48
CA LYS A 131 -11.63 -2.36 8.62
C LYS A 131 -10.47 -3.34 8.84
N LEU A 132 -9.34 -3.14 8.18
CA LEU A 132 -8.16 -3.98 8.36
C LEU A 132 -7.56 -3.84 9.76
N ILE A 133 -7.49 -2.61 10.29
CA ILE A 133 -7.01 -2.32 11.65
C ILE A 133 -7.93 -2.98 12.68
N GLU A 134 -9.24 -2.84 12.51
CA GLU A 134 -10.25 -3.31 13.47
C GLU A 134 -10.33 -4.84 13.58
N VAL A 135 -10.22 -5.55 12.45
CA VAL A 135 -10.40 -7.01 12.44
C VAL A 135 -9.10 -7.79 12.47
N ALA A 136 -7.96 -7.09 12.56
CA ALA A 136 -6.65 -7.74 12.67
C ALA A 136 -6.49 -8.42 14.05
N PRO A 137 -5.94 -9.64 14.10
CA PRO A 137 -5.58 -10.28 15.37
C PRO A 137 -4.49 -9.53 16.14
N GLU A 138 -3.64 -8.79 15.43
CA GLU A 138 -2.58 -7.94 15.99
C GLU A 138 -2.60 -6.56 15.30
N PRO A 139 -3.55 -5.67 15.66
CA PRO A 139 -3.71 -4.35 15.04
C PRO A 139 -2.41 -3.54 15.02
N SER A 140 -1.59 -3.65 16.07
CA SER A 140 -0.29 -2.98 16.17
C SER A 140 0.63 -3.29 14.97
N LYS A 141 0.66 -4.55 14.50
CA LYS A 141 1.51 -4.94 13.37
C LYS A 141 1.02 -4.37 12.05
N VAL A 142 -0.29 -4.24 11.88
CA VAL A 142 -0.90 -3.59 10.71
C VAL A 142 -0.57 -2.10 10.72
N LEU A 143 -0.69 -1.46 11.88
CA LEU A 143 -0.39 -0.04 12.07
C LEU A 143 1.10 0.28 11.84
N ASP A 144 2.02 -0.59 12.29
CA ASP A 144 3.46 -0.45 12.00
C ASP A 144 3.73 -0.48 10.48
N VAL A 145 3.02 -1.31 9.73
CA VAL A 145 3.13 -1.33 8.25
C VAL A 145 2.61 -0.03 7.65
N PHE A 146 1.49 0.52 8.13
CA PHE A 146 0.98 1.80 7.64
C PHE A 146 1.92 2.97 7.97
N LEU A 147 2.46 3.02 9.18
CA LEU A 147 3.42 4.05 9.61
C LEU A 147 4.64 4.11 8.67
N ASN A 148 5.18 2.95 8.30
CA ASN A 148 6.29 2.85 7.35
C ASN A 148 5.92 3.37 5.95
N ARG A 149 4.64 3.34 5.56
CA ARG A 149 4.17 3.81 4.24
C ARG A 149 3.90 5.30 4.19
N PHE A 150 3.82 6.00 5.32
CA PHE A 150 3.49 7.43 5.35
C PHE A 150 4.48 8.30 4.57
N GLY A 151 5.76 7.91 4.52
CA GLY A 151 6.80 8.62 3.78
C GLY A 151 6.95 8.21 2.31
N CYS A 152 6.31 7.12 1.86
CA CYS A 152 6.52 6.60 0.51
C CYS A 152 5.67 7.29 -0.57
N GLN A 153 4.68 8.11 -0.20
CA GLN A 153 3.75 8.74 -1.14
C GLN A 153 3.95 10.25 -1.22
N GLY A 154 4.81 10.70 -2.13
CA GLY A 154 5.07 12.13 -2.32
C GLY A 154 6.19 12.36 -3.34
N ARG A 155 5.89 12.18 -4.63
CA ARG A 155 6.84 12.57 -5.69
C ARG A 155 6.67 14.06 -5.98
N GLY A 156 7.71 14.85 -5.70
CA GLY A 156 7.80 16.26 -6.07
C GLY A 156 7.31 17.27 -5.02
N SER A 157 6.92 16.83 -3.82
CA SER A 157 6.63 17.70 -2.67
C SER A 157 7.60 17.43 -1.53
N SER A 158 7.74 18.38 -0.61
CA SER A 158 8.46 18.18 0.66
C SER A 158 7.97 16.90 1.36
N LEU A 159 8.91 16.06 1.79
CA LEU A 159 8.61 14.85 2.55
C LEU A 159 8.09 15.26 3.94
N ALA A 160 8.63 16.30 4.54
CA ALA A 160 8.10 16.86 5.79
C ALA A 160 6.62 17.27 5.65
N ALA A 161 6.27 17.99 4.57
CA ALA A 161 4.88 18.37 4.32
C ALA A 161 3.96 17.15 4.13
N THR A 162 4.46 16.11 3.44
CA THR A 162 3.75 14.84 3.27
C THR A 162 3.48 14.18 4.62
N LEU A 163 4.48 14.09 5.50
CA LEU A 163 4.32 13.48 6.82
C LEU A 163 3.38 14.30 7.73
N VAL A 164 3.46 15.62 7.69
CA VAL A 164 2.54 16.52 8.43
C VAL A 164 1.08 16.24 8.05
N SER A 165 0.80 16.02 6.76
CA SER A 165 -0.56 15.69 6.29
C SER A 165 -1.12 14.37 6.83
N ARG A 166 -0.30 13.55 7.51
CA ARG A 166 -0.70 12.25 8.08
C ARG A 166 -0.83 12.27 9.60
N ILE A 167 -0.52 13.39 10.26
CA ILE A 167 -0.73 13.54 11.71
C ILE A 167 -2.17 13.16 12.13
N PRO A 168 -3.24 13.59 11.43
CA PRO A 168 -4.60 13.24 11.83
C PRO A 168 -4.89 11.73 11.87
N LEU A 169 -4.20 10.94 11.06
CA LEU A 169 -4.33 9.47 11.08
C LEU A 169 -3.87 8.86 12.40
N ILE A 170 -2.79 9.39 12.99
CA ILE A 170 -2.31 8.89 14.29
C ILE A 170 -3.17 9.45 15.42
N GLU A 171 -3.54 10.74 15.35
CA GLU A 171 -4.36 11.39 16.37
C GLU A 171 -5.74 10.74 16.53
N SER A 172 -6.39 10.39 15.42
CA SER A 172 -7.68 9.66 15.42
C SER A 172 -7.60 8.31 16.15
N LEU A 173 -6.43 7.66 16.16
CA LEU A 173 -6.25 6.37 16.83
C LEU A 173 -6.00 6.51 18.34
N VAL A 174 -5.60 7.68 18.85
CA VAL A 174 -5.40 7.90 20.29
C VAL A 174 -6.71 7.74 21.07
N GLN A 175 -7.83 8.13 20.48
CA GLN A 175 -9.16 8.03 21.10
C GLN A 175 -9.89 6.73 20.76
N HIS A 176 -9.17 5.74 20.21
CA HIS A 176 -9.78 4.51 19.74
C HIS A 176 -10.34 3.65 20.89
N SER A 177 -11.48 3.01 20.65
CA SER A 177 -12.17 2.18 21.66
C SER A 177 -11.36 0.93 22.07
N ASN A 178 -10.63 0.35 21.10
CA ASN A 178 -9.68 -0.72 21.35
C ASN A 178 -8.39 -0.17 21.99
N SER A 179 -8.10 -0.62 23.22
CA SER A 179 -6.95 -0.17 24.01
C SER A 179 -5.60 -0.48 23.36
N GLU A 180 -5.48 -1.57 22.59
CA GLU A 180 -4.21 -1.89 21.90
C GLU A 180 -3.90 -0.82 20.84
N ILE A 181 -4.91 -0.42 20.06
CA ILE A 181 -4.80 0.59 19.01
C ILE A 181 -4.47 1.96 19.64
N ALA A 182 -5.19 2.34 20.70
CA ALA A 182 -4.93 3.59 21.41
C ALA A 182 -3.50 3.64 21.99
N THR A 183 -3.07 2.56 22.65
CA THR A 183 -1.72 2.46 23.21
C THR A 183 -0.65 2.53 22.12
N TRP A 184 -0.88 1.89 20.96
CA TRP A 184 0.01 2.00 19.82
C TRP A 184 0.15 3.45 19.34
N ALA A 185 -0.95 4.18 19.24
CA ALA A 185 -0.97 5.55 18.78
C ALA A 185 -0.25 6.49 19.77
N GLU A 186 -0.57 6.39 21.07
CA GLU A 186 0.09 7.16 22.13
C GLU A 186 1.61 6.95 22.15
N ARG A 187 2.06 5.71 21.95
CA ARG A 187 3.48 5.36 21.89
C ARG A 187 4.18 5.94 20.65
N ASN A 188 3.52 5.93 19.49
CA ASN A 188 4.15 6.27 18.22
C ASN A 188 4.03 7.75 17.85
N ALA A 189 3.01 8.47 18.33
CA ALA A 189 2.80 9.89 18.03
C ALA A 189 4.03 10.78 18.34
N PRO A 190 4.71 10.66 19.51
CA PRO A 190 5.91 11.45 19.79
C PRO A 190 7.07 11.14 18.84
N SER A 191 7.27 9.86 18.51
CA SER A 191 8.33 9.45 17.57
C SER A 191 8.04 9.96 16.15
N TYR A 192 6.77 9.98 15.75
CA TYR A 192 6.35 10.49 14.45
C TYR A 192 6.57 12.00 14.35
N ALA A 193 6.21 12.76 15.40
CA ALA A 193 6.47 14.20 15.48
C ALA A 193 7.98 14.52 15.41
N ALA A 194 8.82 13.76 16.13
CA ALA A 194 10.27 13.92 16.07
C ALA A 194 10.84 13.65 14.67
N MET A 195 10.29 12.65 13.95
CA MET A 195 10.68 12.34 12.57
C MET A 195 10.35 13.51 11.62
N ILE A 196 9.18 14.14 11.77
CA ILE A 196 8.78 15.31 10.98
C ILE A 196 9.77 16.47 11.18
N GLU A 197 10.10 16.80 12.43
CA GLU A 197 11.01 17.91 12.72
C GLU A 197 12.43 17.65 12.17
N ARG A 198 12.91 16.41 12.29
CA ARG A 198 14.18 16.01 11.67
C ARG A 198 14.14 16.21 10.15
N GLN A 199 13.06 15.80 9.49
CA GLN A 199 12.92 15.95 8.04
C GLN A 199 12.88 17.43 7.62
N ARG A 200 12.17 18.29 8.36
CA ARG A 200 12.14 19.75 8.13
C ARG A 200 13.53 20.36 8.22
N ALA A 201 14.30 19.98 9.23
CA ALA A 201 15.66 20.47 9.41
C ALA A 201 16.59 20.04 8.26
N THR A 202 16.46 18.79 7.79
CA THR A 202 17.20 18.29 6.64
C THR A 202 16.86 19.06 5.36
N GLU A 203 15.58 19.20 5.03
CA GLU A 203 15.13 19.93 3.83
C GLU A 203 15.59 21.40 3.85
N THR A 204 15.47 22.08 5.00
CA THR A 204 15.94 23.47 5.16
C THR A 204 17.45 23.60 4.95
N ALA A 205 18.25 22.64 5.43
CA ALA A 205 19.69 22.65 5.24
C ALA A 205 20.10 22.40 3.79
N GLU A 206 19.39 21.50 3.10
CA GLU A 206 19.61 21.20 1.68
C GLU A 206 19.26 22.38 0.77
N ASP A 207 18.17 23.09 1.06
CA ASP A 207 17.76 24.27 0.31
C ASP A 207 18.81 25.40 0.46
N ARG A 208 19.27 25.68 1.69
CA ARG A 208 20.36 26.66 1.92
C ARG A 208 21.64 26.30 1.18
N ALA A 209 22.09 25.04 1.28
CA ALA A 209 23.31 24.58 0.62
C ALA A 209 23.21 24.59 -0.92
N ARG A 210 21.98 24.61 -1.46
CA ARG A 210 21.71 24.75 -2.89
C ARG A 210 21.82 26.21 -3.31
N ASP A 211 21.19 27.12 -2.58
CA ASP A 211 21.22 28.56 -2.86
C ASP A 211 22.65 29.12 -2.81
N GLU A 212 23.46 28.71 -1.83
CA GLU A 212 24.87 29.11 -1.68
C GLU A 212 25.80 28.61 -2.81
N LYS A 213 25.37 27.64 -3.63
CA LYS A 213 26.14 27.14 -4.79
C LYS A 213 25.83 27.86 -6.10
N PHE A 214 24.76 28.66 -6.12
CA PHE A 214 24.32 29.40 -7.30
C PHE A 214 24.66 30.90 -7.23
N GLU A 215 25.23 31.37 -6.11
CA GLU A 215 25.91 32.66 -5.97
C GLU A 215 27.42 32.53 -6.22
#